data_AF-A0A8H6GI83-F1
#
_entry.id   AF-A0A8H6GI83-F1
#
_cell.length_a   1.000
_cell.length_b   1.000
_cell.length_c   1.000
_cell.angle_alpha   90.00
_cell.angle_beta   90.00
_cell.angle_gamma   90.00
#
_symmetry.space_group_name_H-M   'P 1'
#
loop_
_entity.id
_entity.type
_entity.pdbx_description
1 polymer ?
#
loop_
_entity_poly.entity_id
_entity_poly.type
_entity_poly.pdbx_seq_one_letter_code
_entity_poly.pdbx_strand_id
1 'polypeptide(L)'
;MSFADSSLFAAQPAGKYEPFQSHEQVRGLFDHKLNVCLSIGGWGDNSGFDESVKTSSSRERFAKNIASTVDRLGFDCVDIDREYPGGNGQAYKQVPNCKKRNEIKAFPLLLKEIKKYIGRKELSIAVPGLERDMIAYTSGETPGINESVDFINVMTYDLMNRRDNHTTHHASIEGAASAIKKYISLGFPASKLAIGIPFYAKWFTTKNGYTCNQPIGCPTELLEDELDGSDTGKPGSMT
;
A
#
# COMPACT_ATOMS: atom_id res chain seq x y z
N MET A 1 -10.55 -6.07 -2.99
CA MET A 1 -10.15 -4.84 -3.71
C MET A 1 -9.70 -5.22 -5.10
N SER A 2 -10.02 -4.42 -6.11
CA SER A 2 -9.61 -4.64 -7.50
C SER A 2 -8.47 -3.69 -7.85
N PHE A 3 -7.23 -4.17 -7.80
CA PHE A 3 -6.08 -3.38 -8.20
C PHE A 3 -5.79 -3.56 -9.69
N ALA A 4 -5.30 -2.51 -10.34
CA ALA A 4 -4.63 -2.65 -11.63
C ALA A 4 -3.19 -3.11 -11.41
N ASP A 5 -2.78 -4.15 -12.13
CA ASP A 5 -1.40 -4.64 -12.11
C ASP A 5 -0.43 -3.54 -12.58
N SER A 6 0.56 -3.24 -11.74
CA SER A 6 1.53 -2.18 -11.96
C SER A 6 2.35 -2.40 -13.24
N SER A 7 2.60 -3.65 -13.64
CA SER A 7 3.39 -3.98 -14.83
C SER A 7 2.76 -3.48 -16.13
N LEU A 8 1.42 -3.35 -16.15
CA LEU A 8 0.68 -2.80 -17.30
C LEU A 8 1.14 -1.38 -17.63
N PHE A 9 1.49 -0.60 -16.61
CA PHE A 9 1.89 0.79 -16.77
C PHE A 9 3.41 0.93 -17.01
N ALA A 10 4.21 -0.06 -16.65
CA ALA A 10 5.65 -0.09 -16.95
C ALA A 10 5.96 -0.57 -18.38
N ALA A 11 5.04 -1.29 -19.02
CA ALA A 11 5.22 -1.88 -20.34
C ALA A 11 5.31 -0.86 -21.49
N GLN A 12 5.89 -1.31 -22.61
CA GLN A 12 5.88 -0.60 -23.90
C GLN A 12 5.58 -1.58 -25.06
N PRO A 13 4.41 -1.48 -25.74
CA PRO A 13 3.31 -0.56 -25.47
C PRO A 13 2.65 -0.78 -24.10
N ALA A 14 1.86 0.20 -23.64
CA ALA A 14 1.13 0.08 -22.38
C ALA A 14 0.23 -1.17 -22.38
N GLY A 15 0.17 -1.85 -21.24
CA GLY A 15 -0.78 -2.93 -21.01
C GLY A 15 -2.22 -2.41 -20.98
N LYS A 16 -3.18 -3.30 -21.18
CA LYS A 16 -4.61 -2.97 -21.18
C LYS A 16 -5.22 -3.33 -19.83
N TYR A 17 -5.64 -2.32 -19.08
CA TYR A 17 -6.52 -2.47 -17.93
C TYR A 17 -7.98 -2.28 -18.35
N GLU A 18 -8.86 -3.15 -17.83
CA GLU A 18 -10.31 -3.08 -17.97
C GLU A 18 -10.95 -3.24 -16.58
N PRO A 19 -11.81 -2.30 -16.14
CA PRO A 19 -12.52 -2.41 -14.88
C PRO A 19 -13.48 -3.62 -14.91
N PHE A 20 -13.57 -4.34 -13.79
CA PHE A 20 -14.52 -5.46 -13.65
C PHE A 20 -15.99 -5.01 -13.63
N GLN A 21 -16.24 -3.72 -13.34
CA GLN A 21 -17.55 -3.08 -13.30
C GLN A 21 -17.42 -1.66 -13.88
N SER A 22 -18.43 -1.19 -14.62
CA SER A 22 -18.38 0.15 -15.24
C SER A 22 -18.51 1.26 -14.19
N HIS A 23 -17.94 2.44 -14.47
CA HIS A 23 -18.07 3.59 -13.57
C HIS A 23 -19.53 4.05 -13.40
N GLU A 24 -20.37 3.88 -14.43
CA GLU A 24 -21.80 4.16 -14.34
C GLU A 24 -22.49 3.23 -13.35
N GLN A 25 -22.21 1.93 -13.42
CA GLN A 25 -22.75 0.95 -12.48
C GLN A 25 -22.29 1.24 -11.04
N VAL A 26 -21.02 1.60 -10.84
CA VAL A 26 -20.49 1.95 -9.51
C VAL A 26 -21.16 3.21 -8.98
N ARG A 27 -21.24 4.27 -9.78
CA ARG A 27 -21.88 5.54 -9.37
C ARG A 27 -23.38 5.38 -9.11
N GLY A 28 -24.06 4.48 -9.83
CA GLY A 28 -25.47 4.16 -9.62
C GLY A 28 -25.79 3.49 -8.27
N LEU A 29 -24.79 3.02 -7.52
CA LEU A 29 -24.97 2.48 -6.17
C LEU A 29 -25.09 3.56 -5.09
N PHE A 30 -24.87 4.83 -5.43
CA PHE A 30 -24.81 5.94 -4.49
C PHE A 30 -25.74 7.08 -4.90
N ASP A 31 -26.33 7.77 -3.92
CA ASP A 31 -27.27 8.89 -4.10
C ASP A 31 -26.58 10.26 -4.26
N HIS A 32 -25.26 10.29 -4.19
CA HIS A 32 -24.43 11.48 -4.30
C HIS A 32 -23.33 11.27 -5.34
N LYS A 33 -22.69 12.37 -5.75
CA LYS A 33 -21.57 12.30 -6.69
C LYS A 33 -20.40 11.56 -6.05
N LEU A 34 -20.01 10.44 -6.67
CA LEU A 34 -18.87 9.63 -6.26
C LEU A 34 -17.69 9.80 -7.23
N ASN A 35 -16.52 10.10 -6.67
CA ASN A 35 -15.24 9.99 -7.37
C ASN A 35 -14.83 8.52 -7.42
N VAL A 36 -14.49 8.01 -8.61
CA VAL A 36 -14.00 6.64 -8.80
C VAL A 36 -12.51 6.72 -9.15
N CYS A 37 -11.65 6.12 -8.31
CA CYS A 37 -10.20 6.15 -8.49
C CYS A 37 -9.67 4.83 -9.07
N LEU A 38 -8.64 4.95 -9.92
CA LEU A 38 -7.84 3.81 -10.35
C LEU A 38 -6.78 3.52 -9.27
N SER A 39 -6.92 2.41 -8.54
CA SER A 39 -5.88 1.94 -7.62
C SER A 39 -4.94 0.96 -8.33
N ILE A 40 -3.64 1.17 -8.18
CA ILE A 40 -2.57 0.41 -8.86
C ILE A 40 -1.69 -0.23 -7.80
N GLY A 41 -1.44 -1.54 -7.93
CA GLY A 41 -0.56 -2.27 -7.01
C GLY A 41 -1.27 -3.25 -6.09
N GLY A 42 -1.08 -3.02 -4.79
CA GLY A 42 -1.50 -3.91 -3.70
C GLY A 42 -0.41 -4.91 -3.30
N TRP A 43 -0.65 -5.59 -2.18
CA TRP A 43 0.29 -6.54 -1.59
C TRP A 43 0.82 -7.59 -2.58
N GLY A 44 2.14 -7.59 -2.79
CA GLY A 44 2.85 -8.52 -3.66
C GLY A 44 3.08 -8.01 -5.08
N ASP A 45 2.37 -6.97 -5.54
CA ASP A 45 2.61 -6.36 -6.84
C ASP A 45 3.82 -5.40 -6.79
N ASN A 46 4.95 -5.89 -7.28
CA ASN A 46 6.23 -5.17 -7.23
C ASN A 46 6.80 -4.83 -8.61
N SER A 47 6.48 -5.61 -9.64
CA SER A 47 7.29 -5.64 -10.86
C SER A 47 7.27 -4.33 -11.65
N GLY A 48 6.08 -3.74 -11.85
CA GLY A 48 5.93 -2.48 -12.54
C GLY A 48 6.49 -1.31 -11.73
N PHE A 49 6.32 -1.33 -10.41
CA PHE A 49 6.89 -0.30 -9.56
C PHE A 49 8.42 -0.35 -9.50
N ASP A 50 9.01 -1.53 -9.36
CA ASP A 50 10.46 -1.74 -9.37
C ASP A 50 11.08 -1.26 -10.70
N GLU A 51 10.37 -1.43 -11.83
CA GLU A 51 10.78 -0.86 -13.12
C GLU A 51 10.61 0.66 -13.16
N SER A 52 9.47 1.17 -12.69
CA SER A 52 9.12 2.59 -12.80
C SER A 52 10.17 3.50 -12.20
N VAL A 53 10.82 3.10 -11.10
CA VAL A 53 11.77 3.93 -10.34
C VAL A 53 13.20 3.95 -10.89
N LYS A 54 13.55 3.09 -11.86
CA LYS A 54 14.95 2.90 -12.30
C LYS A 54 15.58 4.13 -12.96
N THR A 55 14.82 4.85 -13.77
CA THR A 55 15.31 5.97 -14.59
C THR A 55 14.25 7.08 -14.70
N SER A 56 14.64 8.27 -15.16
CA SER A 56 13.65 9.32 -15.50
C SER A 56 12.68 8.86 -16.58
N SER A 57 13.18 8.22 -17.64
CA SER A 57 12.36 7.73 -18.75
C SER A 57 11.38 6.63 -18.32
N SER A 58 11.77 5.73 -17.41
CA SER A 58 10.85 4.71 -16.87
C SER A 58 9.74 5.34 -16.03
N ARG A 59 10.05 6.35 -15.19
CA ARG A 59 9.04 7.08 -14.41
C ARG A 59 8.06 7.81 -15.32
N GLU A 60 8.57 8.51 -16.32
CA GLU A 60 7.75 9.26 -17.29
C GLU A 60 6.82 8.33 -18.07
N ARG A 61 7.34 7.18 -18.52
CA ARG A 61 6.54 6.16 -19.21
C ARG A 61 5.40 5.65 -18.33
N PHE A 62 5.72 5.29 -17.10
CA PHE A 62 4.75 4.80 -16.12
C PHE A 62 3.63 5.83 -15.89
N ALA A 63 4.01 7.08 -15.62
CA ALA A 63 3.08 8.18 -15.39
C ALA A 63 2.19 8.48 -16.63
N LYS A 64 2.76 8.49 -17.84
CA LYS A 64 2.00 8.68 -19.09
C LYS A 64 0.99 7.56 -19.32
N ASN A 65 1.38 6.31 -19.08
CA ASN A 65 0.51 5.16 -19.26
C ASN A 65 -0.66 5.17 -18.26
N ILE A 66 -0.41 5.60 -17.02
CA ILE A 66 -1.46 5.83 -16.02
C ILE A 66 -2.43 6.90 -16.50
N ALA A 67 -1.92 8.08 -16.86
CA ALA A 67 -2.77 9.21 -17.29
C ALA A 67 -3.62 8.86 -18.51
N SER A 68 -3.03 8.18 -19.51
CA SER A 68 -3.75 7.67 -20.68
C SER A 68 -4.89 6.72 -20.30
N THR A 69 -4.64 5.80 -19.35
CA THR A 69 -5.67 4.87 -18.88
C THR A 69 -6.78 5.57 -18.10
N VAL A 70 -6.41 6.50 -17.22
CA VAL A 70 -7.33 7.31 -16.41
C VAL A 70 -8.25 8.14 -17.31
N ASP A 71 -7.71 8.81 -18.33
CA ASP A 71 -8.48 9.61 -19.27
C ASP A 71 -9.37 8.73 -20.16
N ARG A 72 -8.82 7.64 -20.69
CA ARG A 72 -9.55 6.71 -21.57
C ARG A 72 -10.75 6.06 -20.88
N LEU A 73 -10.59 5.68 -19.62
CA LEU A 73 -11.64 4.99 -18.85
C LEU A 73 -12.50 5.94 -18.03
N GLY A 74 -12.13 7.22 -17.93
CA GLY A 74 -12.89 8.24 -17.20
C GLY A 74 -12.84 8.07 -15.68
N PHE A 75 -11.66 7.72 -15.14
CA PHE A 75 -11.39 7.76 -13.71
C PHE A 75 -11.20 9.20 -13.22
N ASP A 76 -11.63 9.48 -11.99
CA ASP A 76 -11.57 10.83 -11.40
C ASP A 76 -10.22 11.07 -10.68
N CYS A 77 -9.54 10.00 -10.30
CA CYS A 77 -8.37 10.01 -9.41
C CYS A 77 -7.52 8.75 -9.59
N VAL A 78 -6.31 8.78 -9.02
CA VAL A 78 -5.36 7.66 -8.98
C VAL A 78 -4.95 7.40 -7.55
N ASP A 79 -4.87 6.14 -7.18
CA ASP A 79 -4.30 5.67 -5.92
C ASP A 79 -3.11 4.75 -6.21
N ILE A 80 -1.97 5.02 -5.55
CA ILE A 80 -0.77 4.21 -5.69
C ILE A 80 -0.58 3.39 -4.41
N ASP A 81 -0.80 2.08 -4.53
CA ASP A 81 -0.64 1.12 -3.45
C ASP A 81 0.65 0.31 -3.66
N ARG A 82 1.79 0.97 -3.43
CA ARG A 82 3.11 0.32 -3.46
C ARG A 82 3.47 -0.14 -2.05
N GLU A 83 3.59 -1.46 -1.84
CA GLU A 83 3.85 -2.05 -0.52
C GLU A 83 5.25 -2.70 -0.38
N TYR A 84 6.31 -2.02 0.05
CA TYR A 84 6.43 -0.58 0.35
C TYR A 84 7.71 -0.02 -0.29
N PRO A 85 7.76 1.28 -0.65
CA PRO A 85 8.95 1.84 -1.28
C PRO A 85 10.15 1.75 -0.33
N GLY A 86 11.27 1.23 -0.82
CA GLY A 86 12.48 1.01 -0.03
C GLY A 86 12.43 -0.21 0.90
N GLY A 87 11.26 -0.84 1.03
CA GLY A 87 11.02 -2.03 1.82
C GLY A 87 10.81 -3.29 0.97
N ASN A 88 11.07 -4.43 1.59
CA ASN A 88 11.01 -5.73 0.94
C ASN A 88 9.64 -6.43 1.07
N GLY A 89 8.68 -5.83 1.78
CA GLY A 89 7.28 -6.23 1.78
C GLY A 89 7.07 -7.73 2.01
N GLN A 90 6.28 -8.37 1.16
CA GLN A 90 6.04 -9.81 1.25
C GLN A 90 7.32 -10.66 1.16
N ALA A 91 8.33 -10.20 0.42
CA ALA A 91 9.56 -10.93 0.13
C ALA A 91 10.67 -10.67 1.17
N TYR A 92 10.32 -10.30 2.40
CA TYR A 92 11.31 -9.73 3.32
C TYR A 92 12.42 -10.67 3.79
N LYS A 93 12.20 -11.99 3.76
CA LYS A 93 13.25 -13.01 3.97
C LYS A 93 14.04 -13.35 2.71
N GLN A 94 13.54 -12.98 1.53
CA GLN A 94 14.12 -13.35 0.23
C GLN A 94 14.90 -12.19 -0.40
N VAL A 95 14.44 -10.96 -0.17
CA VAL A 95 15.01 -9.74 -0.74
C VAL A 95 15.42 -8.81 0.39
N PRO A 96 16.71 -8.48 0.55
CA PRO A 96 17.13 -7.52 1.57
C PRO A 96 16.78 -6.08 1.15
N ASN A 97 16.40 -5.24 2.12
CA ASN A 97 16.05 -3.82 1.89
C ASN A 97 17.14 -3.02 1.16
N CYS A 98 18.41 -3.39 1.30
CA CYS A 98 19.51 -2.71 0.61
C CYS A 98 19.37 -2.74 -0.93
N LYS A 99 18.69 -3.75 -1.50
CA LYS A 99 18.40 -3.83 -2.93
C LYS A 99 17.33 -2.85 -3.41
N LYS A 100 16.53 -2.27 -2.50
CA LYS A 100 15.47 -1.30 -2.81
C LYS A 100 15.77 0.12 -2.33
N ARG A 101 16.97 0.38 -1.80
CA ARG A 101 17.34 1.67 -1.19
C ARG A 101 17.17 2.87 -2.13
N ASN A 102 17.33 2.67 -3.44
CA ASN A 102 17.11 3.70 -4.46
C ASN A 102 15.68 4.25 -4.44
N GLU A 103 14.70 3.45 -4.01
CA GLU A 103 13.29 3.83 -3.98
C GLU A 103 12.97 4.91 -2.96
N ILE A 104 13.77 5.02 -1.88
CA ILE A 104 13.58 6.07 -0.87
C ILE A 104 13.57 7.46 -1.53
N LYS A 105 14.49 7.68 -2.48
CA LYS A 105 14.59 8.94 -3.23
C LYS A 105 13.80 8.94 -4.54
N ALA A 106 13.60 7.77 -5.15
CA ALA A 106 12.92 7.68 -6.43
C ALA A 106 11.38 7.74 -6.30
N PHE A 107 10.82 7.35 -5.15
CA PHE A 107 9.37 7.33 -4.95
C PHE A 107 8.74 8.73 -4.95
N PRO A 108 9.26 9.76 -4.26
CA PRO A 108 8.75 11.13 -4.40
C PRO A 108 8.83 11.64 -5.85
N LEU A 109 9.89 11.28 -6.58
CA LEU A 109 10.05 11.66 -7.99
C LEU A 109 9.01 10.97 -8.89
N LEU A 110 8.67 9.71 -8.61
CA LEU A 110 7.62 8.98 -9.31
C LEU A 110 6.26 9.64 -9.08
N LEU A 111 5.90 9.94 -7.83
CA LEU A 111 4.64 10.60 -7.51
C LEU A 111 4.51 11.96 -8.18
N LYS A 112 5.60 12.75 -8.20
CA LYS A 112 5.65 14.03 -8.91
C LYS A 112 5.38 13.87 -10.41
N GLU A 113 5.97 12.86 -11.05
CA GLU A 113 5.76 12.59 -12.46
C GLU A 113 4.31 12.14 -12.73
N ILE A 114 3.74 11.28 -11.88
CA ILE A 114 2.33 10.88 -11.96
C ILE A 114 1.42 12.09 -11.84
N LYS A 115 1.59 12.91 -10.79
CA LYS A 115 0.78 14.11 -10.57
C LYS A 115 0.82 15.07 -11.76
N LYS A 116 2.01 15.25 -12.36
CA LYS A 116 2.19 16.05 -13.57
C LYS A 116 1.34 15.57 -14.74
N TYR A 117 1.26 14.26 -15.00
CA TYR A 117 0.54 13.73 -16.16
C TYR A 117 -0.97 13.55 -15.95
N ILE A 118 -1.41 13.22 -14.73
CA ILE A 118 -2.86 13.14 -14.43
C ILE A 118 -3.51 14.54 -14.32
N GLY A 119 -2.69 15.59 -14.26
CA GLY A 119 -3.11 16.99 -14.25
C GLY A 119 -3.83 17.37 -12.96
N ARG A 120 -5.08 17.83 -13.09
CA ARG A 120 -5.88 18.31 -11.95
C ARG A 120 -6.55 17.19 -11.13
N LYS A 121 -6.42 15.93 -11.56
CA LYS A 121 -7.00 14.78 -10.86
C LYS A 121 -6.30 14.55 -9.54
N GLU A 122 -7.01 13.93 -8.60
CA GLU A 122 -6.46 13.62 -7.28
C GLU A 122 -5.50 12.43 -7.37
N LEU A 123 -4.45 12.46 -6.56
CA LEU A 123 -3.47 11.41 -6.35
C LEU A 123 -3.44 11.05 -4.87
N SER A 124 -3.72 9.79 -4.54
CA SER A 124 -3.51 9.24 -3.20
C SER A 124 -2.45 8.16 -3.20
N ILE A 125 -1.99 7.82 -2.00
CA ILE A 125 -1.10 6.68 -1.75
C ILE A 125 -1.64 5.87 -0.57
N ALA A 126 -1.48 4.56 -0.62
CA ALA A 126 -1.61 3.70 0.56
C ALA A 126 -0.25 3.54 1.23
N VAL A 127 -0.20 3.61 2.56
CA VAL A 127 1.05 3.64 3.34
C VAL A 127 0.96 2.71 4.55
N PRO A 128 2.09 2.13 5.02
CA PRO A 128 2.07 1.11 6.06
C PRO A 128 1.60 1.64 7.42
N GLY A 129 0.87 0.81 8.17
CA GLY A 129 0.52 1.11 9.57
C GLY A 129 1.65 0.84 10.57
N LEU A 130 2.68 0.06 10.18
CA LEU A 130 3.78 -0.34 11.06
C LEU A 130 5.06 0.43 10.74
N GLU A 131 5.69 1.02 11.77
CA GLU A 131 6.90 1.85 11.61
C GLU A 131 8.06 1.09 10.94
N ARG A 132 8.18 -0.22 11.18
CA ARG A 132 9.21 -1.08 10.56
C ARG A 132 9.16 -1.09 9.03
N ASP A 133 7.99 -0.83 8.44
CA ASP A 133 7.76 -0.85 7.01
C ASP A 133 7.75 0.58 6.40
N MET A 134 7.89 1.65 7.20
CA MET A 134 7.86 3.06 6.77
C MET A 134 9.17 3.57 6.13
N ILE A 135 9.94 2.70 5.46
CA ILE A 135 11.36 2.94 5.12
C ILE A 135 11.59 4.17 4.23
N ALA A 136 10.73 4.42 3.23
CA ALA A 136 10.84 5.60 2.37
C ALA A 136 10.20 6.87 2.94
N TYR A 137 9.42 6.77 4.01
CA TYR A 137 8.70 7.91 4.60
C TYR A 137 9.58 8.54 5.68
N THR A 138 10.65 9.21 5.26
CA THR A 138 11.54 9.94 6.17
C THR A 138 11.15 11.41 6.22
N SER A 139 11.59 12.16 7.24
CA SER A 139 11.39 13.61 7.29
C SER A 139 12.03 14.36 6.12
N GLY A 140 13.06 13.79 5.48
CA GLY A 140 13.70 14.36 4.30
C GLY A 140 12.89 14.15 3.00
N GLU A 141 12.23 13.01 2.84
CA GLU A 141 11.49 12.66 1.62
C GLU A 141 9.99 13.04 1.70
N THR A 142 9.44 13.10 2.92
CA THR A 142 8.03 13.46 3.19
C THR A 142 7.58 14.75 2.49
N PRO A 143 8.35 15.85 2.47
CA PRO A 143 7.97 17.06 1.73
C PRO A 143 7.68 16.80 0.24
N GLY A 144 8.53 16.02 -0.44
CA GLY A 144 8.35 15.71 -1.86
C GLY A 144 7.16 14.79 -2.14
N ILE A 145 6.86 13.86 -1.22
CA ILE A 145 5.65 13.03 -1.28
C ILE A 145 4.41 13.91 -1.08
N ASN A 146 4.40 14.70 0.00
CA ASN A 146 3.27 15.52 0.40
C ASN A 146 2.89 16.60 -0.63
N GLU A 147 3.85 17.12 -1.39
CA GLU A 147 3.59 18.07 -2.48
C GLU A 147 2.78 17.43 -3.62
N SER A 148 2.95 16.13 -3.85
CA SER A 148 2.35 15.43 -5.00
C SER A 148 0.97 14.83 -4.70
N VAL A 149 0.73 14.40 -3.46
CA VAL A 149 -0.48 13.66 -3.06
C VAL A 149 -1.53 14.58 -2.43
N ASP A 150 -2.80 14.31 -2.71
CA ASP A 150 -3.94 15.05 -2.16
C ASP A 150 -4.35 14.48 -0.79
N PHE A 151 -4.32 13.16 -0.62
CA PHE A 151 -4.51 12.47 0.66
C PHE A 151 -3.75 11.14 0.72
N ILE A 152 -3.67 10.56 1.90
CA ILE A 152 -2.85 9.40 2.24
C ILE A 152 -3.71 8.41 3.02
N ASN A 153 -3.85 7.21 2.49
CA ASN A 153 -4.57 6.12 3.13
C ASN A 153 -3.59 5.36 4.04
N VAL A 154 -3.64 5.63 5.35
CA VAL A 154 -2.80 4.91 6.31
C VAL A 154 -3.45 3.57 6.62
N MET A 155 -2.78 2.48 6.24
CA MET A 155 -3.24 1.12 6.44
C MET A 155 -3.08 0.70 7.90
N THR A 156 -3.91 1.27 8.77
CA THR A 156 -3.96 1.02 10.22
C THR A 156 -4.61 -0.33 10.57
N TYR A 157 -4.35 -1.32 9.73
CA TYR A 157 -4.76 -2.70 9.83
C TYR A 157 -3.56 -3.60 9.48
N ASP A 158 -3.69 -4.90 9.72
CA ASP A 158 -2.59 -5.89 9.60
C ASP A 158 -1.36 -5.51 10.44
N LEU A 159 -1.62 -4.79 11.56
CA LEU A 159 -0.64 -4.43 12.59
C LEU A 159 -0.12 -5.65 13.36
N MET A 160 -0.86 -6.75 13.28
CA MET A 160 -0.37 -8.10 13.53
C MET A 160 -0.33 -8.83 12.19
N ASN A 161 0.78 -9.50 11.92
CA ASN A 161 0.92 -10.34 10.75
C ASN A 161 1.79 -11.57 11.05
N ARG A 162 2.07 -12.36 10.02
CA ARG A 162 2.79 -13.65 10.16
C ARG A 162 4.22 -13.54 10.69
N ARG A 163 4.78 -12.33 10.79
CA ARG A 163 6.10 -12.08 11.37
C ARG A 163 6.07 -12.01 12.90
N ASP A 164 4.89 -11.92 13.50
CA ASP A 164 4.73 -11.76 14.95
C ASP A 164 4.58 -13.13 15.64
N ASN A 165 5.00 -13.22 16.90
CA ASN A 165 5.04 -14.48 17.66
C ASN A 165 4.11 -14.50 18.89
N HIS A 166 3.31 -13.45 19.08
CA HIS A 166 2.28 -13.35 20.10
C HIS A 166 1.03 -12.69 19.51
N THR A 167 -0.15 -13.12 19.97
CA THR A 167 -1.41 -12.55 19.53
C THR A 167 -1.53 -11.08 19.93
N THR A 168 -2.05 -10.25 19.03
CA THR A 168 -2.42 -8.87 19.30
C THR A 168 -3.54 -8.46 18.34
N HIS A 169 -4.12 -7.28 18.54
CA HIS A 169 -5.12 -6.75 17.62
C HIS A 169 -4.47 -6.30 16.31
N HIS A 170 -4.90 -6.84 15.17
CA HIS A 170 -4.40 -6.41 13.87
C HIS A 170 -4.85 -4.99 13.47
N ALA A 171 -5.80 -4.39 14.18
CA ALA A 171 -6.31 -3.03 13.94
C ALA A 171 -6.69 -2.32 15.25
N SER A 172 -5.78 -2.33 16.22
CA SER A 172 -6.02 -1.65 17.51
C SER A 172 -6.08 -0.13 17.35
N ILE A 173 -6.91 0.53 18.16
CA ILE A 173 -6.98 2.00 18.22
C ILE A 173 -5.62 2.59 18.59
N GLU A 174 -4.90 1.95 19.51
CA GLU A 174 -3.56 2.38 19.93
C GLU A 174 -2.54 2.29 18.78
N GLY A 175 -2.57 1.20 18.02
CA GLY A 175 -1.70 1.01 16.85
C GLY A 175 -2.02 2.01 15.74
N ALA A 176 -3.30 2.24 15.46
CA ALA A 176 -3.75 3.26 14.53
C ALA A 176 -3.29 4.67 14.94
N ALA A 177 -3.49 5.02 16.21
CA ALA A 177 -3.05 6.31 16.75
C ALA A 177 -1.52 6.48 16.68
N SER A 178 -0.76 5.41 16.92
CA SER A 178 0.70 5.42 16.83
C SER A 178 1.19 5.64 15.40
N ALA A 179 0.58 4.96 14.41
CA ALA A 179 0.88 5.16 13.00
C ALA A 179 0.61 6.61 12.55
N ILE A 180 -0.55 7.16 12.89
CA ILE A 180 -0.92 8.54 12.54
C ILE A 180 0.03 9.55 13.18
N LYS A 181 0.33 9.40 14.48
CA LYS A 181 1.31 10.25 15.18
C LYS A 181 2.68 10.17 14.52
N LYS A 182 3.11 8.98 14.07
CA LYS A 182 4.37 8.80 13.38
C LYS A 182 4.40 9.59 12.06
N TYR A 183 3.38 9.47 11.21
CA TYR A 183 3.31 10.23 9.96
C TYR A 183 3.28 11.75 10.18
N ILE A 184 2.56 12.22 11.20
CA ILE A 184 2.57 13.63 11.59
C ILE A 184 3.99 14.07 11.99
N SER A 185 4.69 13.26 12.80
CA SER A 185 6.07 13.56 13.22
C SER A 185 7.07 13.58 12.06
N LEU A 186 6.76 12.88 10.95
CA LEU A 186 7.54 12.88 9.72
C LEU A 186 7.24 14.08 8.82
N GLY A 187 6.22 14.88 9.14
CA GLY A 187 5.90 16.13 8.44
C GLY A 187 4.64 16.08 7.57
N PHE A 188 3.87 14.99 7.58
CA PHE A 188 2.58 14.98 6.89
C PHE A 188 1.53 15.78 7.68
N PRO A 189 0.71 16.61 7.00
CA PRO A 189 -0.38 17.31 7.66
C PRO A 189 -1.48 16.32 8.05
N ALA A 190 -1.99 16.44 9.27
CA ALA A 190 -3.07 15.57 9.78
C ALA A 190 -4.31 15.57 8.87
N SER A 191 -4.61 16.70 8.21
CA SER A 191 -5.74 16.84 7.29
C SER A 191 -5.65 16.01 6.01
N LYS A 192 -4.47 15.43 5.70
CA LYS A 192 -4.29 14.53 4.56
C LYS A 192 -4.25 13.05 4.94
N LEU A 193 -4.23 12.72 6.23
CA LEU A 193 -4.10 11.33 6.69
C LEU A 193 -5.48 10.72 6.94
N ALA A 194 -5.84 9.70 6.17
CA ALA A 194 -7.03 8.90 6.37
C ALA A 194 -6.70 7.62 7.16
N ILE A 195 -7.51 7.30 8.16
CA ILE A 195 -7.38 6.08 8.97
C ILE A 195 -8.07 4.92 8.23
N GLY A 196 -7.36 3.83 7.99
CA GLY A 196 -7.90 2.60 7.42
C GLY A 196 -8.67 1.77 8.45
N ILE A 197 -9.88 1.32 8.08
CA ILE A 197 -10.71 0.43 8.90
C ILE A 197 -10.90 -0.88 8.14
N PRO A 198 -10.43 -2.02 8.66
CA PRO A 198 -10.59 -3.30 7.97
C PRO A 198 -12.01 -3.82 8.16
N PHE A 199 -12.65 -4.26 7.08
CA PHE A 199 -13.93 -5.00 7.12
C PHE A 199 -13.69 -6.51 7.05
N TYR A 200 -12.65 -6.97 7.74
CA TYR A 200 -12.29 -8.37 7.87
C TYR A 200 -11.59 -8.58 9.22
N ALA A 201 -11.63 -9.81 9.72
CA ALA A 201 -10.87 -10.23 10.89
C ALA A 201 -9.61 -10.99 10.46
N LYS A 202 -8.55 -10.92 11.26
CA LYS A 202 -7.41 -11.84 11.19
C LYS A 202 -7.53 -12.92 12.25
N TRP A 203 -7.12 -14.13 11.91
CA TRP A 203 -6.96 -15.23 12.85
C TRP A 203 -5.52 -15.75 12.82
N PHE A 204 -5.07 -16.30 13.95
CA PHE A 204 -3.72 -16.79 14.16
C PHE A 204 -3.76 -18.03 15.05
N THR A 205 -3.09 -19.11 14.64
CA THR A 205 -3.00 -20.32 15.45
C THR A 205 -2.11 -20.08 16.67
N THR A 206 -2.69 -20.16 17.86
CA THR A 206 -1.95 -20.13 19.12
C THR A 206 -1.07 -21.37 19.29
N LYS A 207 0.04 -21.23 20.01
CA LYS A 207 0.99 -22.32 20.26
C LYS A 207 0.32 -23.55 20.87
N ASN A 208 0.57 -24.73 20.29
CA ASN A 208 0.02 -25.98 20.79
C ASN A 208 0.40 -26.22 22.26
N GLY A 209 -0.57 -26.68 23.06
CA GLY A 209 -0.41 -26.90 24.50
C GLY A 209 -0.43 -25.64 25.37
N TYR A 210 -0.52 -24.44 24.78
CA TYR A 210 -0.70 -23.20 25.54
C TYR A 210 -2.19 -22.88 25.73
N THR A 211 -2.62 -22.72 26.98
CA THR A 211 -3.99 -22.25 27.27
C THR A 211 -4.00 -20.73 27.30
N CYS A 212 -4.66 -20.13 26.31
CA CYS A 212 -4.78 -18.69 26.19
C CYS A 212 -5.95 -18.17 27.06
N ASN A 213 -5.61 -17.50 28.17
CA ASN A 213 -6.60 -16.97 29.14
C ASN A 213 -6.87 -15.46 28.97
N GLN A 214 -6.33 -14.84 27.92
CA GLN A 214 -6.44 -13.42 27.62
C GLN A 214 -6.66 -13.25 26.10
N PRO A 215 -7.33 -12.18 25.63
CA PRO A 215 -7.61 -12.00 24.20
C PRO A 215 -6.34 -11.71 23.37
N ILE A 216 -5.29 -11.18 24.00
CA ILE A 216 -4.00 -10.84 23.36
C ILE A 216 -2.83 -11.32 24.24
N GLY A 217 -1.64 -11.37 23.66
CA GLY A 217 -0.39 -11.74 24.34
C GLY A 217 -0.11 -13.24 24.39
N CYS A 218 -0.91 -14.07 23.73
CA CYS A 218 -0.70 -15.52 23.71
C CYS A 218 0.34 -15.89 22.65
N PRO A 219 1.32 -16.75 22.97
CA PRO A 219 2.31 -17.19 22.00
C PRO A 219 1.62 -17.89 20.83
N THR A 220 2.11 -17.65 19.62
CA THR A 220 1.61 -18.29 18.40
C THR A 220 2.45 -19.50 18.03
N GLU A 221 1.89 -20.33 17.16
CA GLU A 221 2.71 -21.18 16.30
C GLU A 221 3.63 -20.33 15.42
N LEU A 222 4.59 -20.99 14.75
CA LEU A 222 5.32 -20.35 13.67
C LEU A 222 4.37 -20.08 12.49
N LEU A 223 4.12 -18.79 12.20
CA LEU A 223 3.10 -18.33 11.24
C LEU A 223 3.64 -18.17 9.81
N GLU A 224 4.96 -18.28 9.63
CA GLU A 224 5.62 -18.18 8.34
C GLU A 224 6.77 -19.19 8.26
N ASP A 225 7.14 -19.62 7.07
CA ASP A 225 8.30 -20.49 6.89
C ASP A 225 9.61 -19.79 7.31
N GLU A 226 10.49 -20.53 7.97
CA GLU A 226 11.74 -19.96 8.49
C GLU A 226 12.69 -19.54 7.38
N LEU A 227 12.72 -20.27 6.26
CA LEU A 227 13.68 -20.11 5.16
C LEU A 227 13.25 -18.99 4.21
N ASP A 228 12.00 -18.98 3.79
CA ASP A 228 11.54 -18.07 2.72
C ASP A 228 10.46 -17.07 3.15
N GLY A 229 9.91 -17.21 4.36
CA GLY A 229 8.88 -16.33 4.91
C GLY A 229 7.53 -16.48 4.24
N SER A 230 7.28 -17.59 3.54
CA SER A 230 5.98 -17.97 3.01
C SER A 230 4.97 -18.25 4.12
N ASP A 231 3.68 -18.17 3.80
CA ASP A 231 2.61 -18.38 4.78
C ASP A 231 2.50 -19.87 5.14
N THR A 232 2.43 -20.21 6.43
CA THR A 232 2.32 -21.61 6.88
C THR A 232 0.88 -22.15 6.87
N GLY A 233 -0.10 -21.33 6.48
CA GLY A 233 -1.53 -21.65 6.59
C GLY A 233 -2.04 -21.64 8.04
N LYS A 234 -1.25 -21.09 8.97
CA LYS A 234 -1.58 -20.91 10.39
C LYS A 234 -1.99 -19.48 10.76
N PRO A 235 -1.74 -18.46 9.93
CA PRO A 235 -2.49 -17.21 9.97
C PRO A 235 -3.51 -17.13 8.82
N GLY A 236 -4.50 -16.26 8.94
CA GLY A 236 -5.40 -15.98 7.83
C GLY A 236 -6.35 -14.80 8.07
N SER A 237 -7.18 -14.52 7.06
CA SER A 237 -8.22 -13.49 7.09
C SER A 237 -9.60 -14.12 6.92
N MET A 238 -10.63 -13.49 7.50
CA MET A 238 -12.04 -13.85 7.33
C MET A 238 -12.87 -12.58 7.10
N THR A 239 -13.69 -12.60 6.05
CA THR A 239 -14.64 -11.53 5.67
C THR A 239 -16.07 -11.99 5.88
#